data_AF-A0A7X8W2R8-F1
#
_entry.id   AF-A0A7X8W2R8-F1
#
_cell.length_a   1.000
_cell.length_b   1.000
_cell.length_c   1.000
_cell.angle_alpha   90.00
_cell.angle_beta   90.00
_cell.angle_gamma   90.00
#
_symmetry.space_group_name_H-M   'P 1'
#
loop_
_entity.id
_entity.type
_entity.pdbx_description
1 polymer ?
#
loop_
_entity_poly.entity_id
_entity_poly.type
_entity_poly.pdbx_seq_one_letter_code
_entity_poly.pdbx_strand_id
1 'polypeptide(L)'
;MGERVIGIHAIEEALKKARAGSTVYLLRNGGERIKKLELQAQLTGKVAVKKLSKDELDRMVAPGTEHRGAILDLGGPRTGLSRLSELSVEDFCAKLDESSSALVLILDSITDPHNLGAILRSADQFGVNLVILPERRSVQANETVHRVSAGAAQYVPISVVTNLNRTIEVLKQNGFWVYG
;
A
#
# COMPACT_ATOMS: atom_id res chain seq x y z
N MET A 1 -8.97 1.41 12.55
CA MET A 1 -9.04 -0.01 12.16
C MET A 1 -7.83 -0.32 11.29
N GLY A 2 -7.05 -1.35 11.64
CA GLY A 2 -5.78 -1.68 10.98
C GLY A 2 -5.95 -2.16 9.54
N GLU A 3 -4.86 -2.17 8.79
CA GLU A 3 -4.82 -2.77 7.46
C GLU A 3 -5.01 -4.29 7.57
N ARG A 4 -5.96 -4.82 6.79
CA ARG A 4 -6.31 -6.24 6.76
C ARG A 4 -5.93 -6.83 5.42
N VAL A 5 -5.16 -7.91 5.45
CA VAL A 5 -4.76 -8.67 4.27
C VAL A 5 -5.59 -9.96 4.21
N ILE A 6 -6.17 -10.23 3.05
CA ILE A 6 -6.99 -11.40 2.76
C ILE A 6 -6.40 -12.19 1.60
N GLY A 7 -6.63 -13.51 1.60
CA GLY A 7 -6.09 -14.42 0.60
C GLY A 7 -4.76 -15.04 1.01
N ILE A 8 -4.66 -16.35 0.86
CA ILE A 8 -3.57 -17.14 1.48
C ILE A 8 -2.18 -16.69 1.03
N HIS A 9 -1.94 -16.53 -0.27
CA HIS A 9 -0.61 -16.12 -0.77
C HIS A 9 -0.24 -14.69 -0.36
N ALA A 10 -1.22 -13.78 -0.33
CA ALA A 10 -1.01 -12.42 0.16
C ALA A 10 -0.64 -12.42 1.65
N ILE A 11 -1.28 -13.28 2.45
CA ILE A 11 -0.95 -13.48 3.86
C ILE A 11 0.45 -14.09 4.01
N GLU A 12 0.81 -15.12 3.23
CA GLU A 12 2.15 -15.73 3.25
C GLU A 12 3.26 -14.68 3.01
N GLU A 13 3.08 -13.80 2.02
CA GLU A 13 4.04 -12.72 1.75
C GLU A 13 4.03 -11.63 2.83
N ALA A 14 2.85 -11.23 3.30
CA ALA A 14 2.71 -10.22 4.34
C ALA A 14 3.31 -10.67 5.68
N LEU A 15 3.22 -11.96 6.02
CA LEU A 15 3.83 -12.53 7.22
C LEU A 15 5.36 -12.33 7.27
N LYS A 16 6.05 -12.37 6.12
CA LYS A 16 7.51 -12.13 6.06
C LYS A 16 7.89 -10.71 6.48
N LYS A 17 7.00 -9.75 6.23
CA LYS A 17 7.19 -8.32 6.51
C LYS A 17 6.43 -7.85 7.75
N ALA A 18 5.71 -8.76 8.43
CA ALA A 18 4.83 -8.42 9.54
C ALA A 18 5.64 -7.90 10.75
N ARG A 19 5.12 -6.84 11.36
CA ARG A 19 5.72 -6.20 12.54
C ARG A 19 5.11 -6.74 13.82
N ALA A 20 5.82 -6.56 14.93
CA ALA A 20 5.28 -6.82 16.26
C ALA A 20 3.97 -6.03 16.44
N GLY A 21 2.91 -6.72 16.89
CA GLY A 21 1.56 -6.17 16.98
C GLY A 21 0.58 -6.74 15.96
N SER A 22 1.08 -7.33 14.87
CA SER A 22 0.22 -8.02 13.88
C SER A 22 -0.48 -9.23 14.50
N THR A 23 -1.71 -9.48 14.09
CA THR A 23 -2.52 -10.64 14.48
C THR A 23 -3.06 -11.35 13.25
N VAL A 24 -2.77 -12.64 13.10
CA VAL A 24 -3.42 -13.50 12.11
C VAL A 24 -4.61 -14.22 12.74
N TYR A 25 -5.76 -14.10 12.10
CA TYR A 25 -7.00 -14.78 12.44
C TYR A 25 -7.20 -15.96 11.48
N LEU A 26 -7.29 -17.16 12.04
CA LEU A 26 -7.37 -18.41 11.30
C LEU A 26 -8.66 -19.15 11.65
N LEU A 27 -9.22 -19.88 10.69
CA LEU A 27 -10.36 -20.75 10.95
C LEU A 27 -9.95 -21.88 11.92
N ARG A 28 -10.70 -22.04 13.01
CA ARG A 28 -10.39 -22.98 14.11
C ARG A 28 -10.20 -24.43 13.63
N ASN A 29 -10.98 -24.86 12.64
CA ASN A 29 -10.95 -26.18 12.03
C ASN A 29 -10.49 -26.13 10.56
N GLY A 30 -9.50 -25.28 10.26
CA GLY A 30 -8.94 -25.17 8.92
C GLY A 30 -8.18 -26.43 8.47
N GLY A 31 -8.16 -26.68 7.15
CA GLY A 31 -7.37 -27.75 6.55
C GLY A 31 -5.86 -27.49 6.60
N GLU A 32 -5.07 -28.36 5.96
CA GLU A 32 -3.59 -28.31 5.95
C GLU A 32 -3.02 -26.93 5.61
N ARG A 33 -3.66 -26.21 4.67
CA ARG A 33 -3.23 -24.88 4.26
C ARG A 33 -3.29 -23.84 5.40
N ILE A 34 -4.29 -23.94 6.28
CA ILE A 34 -4.44 -23.05 7.44
C ILE A 34 -3.42 -23.41 8.53
N LYS A 35 -3.15 -24.71 8.73
CA LYS A 35 -2.10 -25.17 9.65
C LYS A 35 -0.70 -24.68 9.21
N LYS A 36 -0.43 -24.67 7.91
CA LYS A 36 0.81 -24.12 7.35
C LYS A 36 0.96 -22.63 7.66
N LEU A 37 -0.11 -21.85 7.48
CA LEU A 37 -0.12 -20.42 7.83
C LEU A 37 0.09 -20.19 9.33
N GLU A 38 -0.54 -21.01 10.18
CA GLU A 38 -0.34 -20.99 11.63
C GLU A 38 1.14 -21.17 11.98
N LEU A 39 1.78 -22.19 11.41
CA LEU A 39 3.19 -22.46 11.64
C LEU A 39 4.08 -21.30 11.16
N GLN A 40 3.84 -20.79 9.95
CA GLN A 40 4.58 -19.65 9.41
C GLN A 40 4.46 -18.41 10.30
N ALA A 41 3.26 -18.11 10.78
CA ALA A 41 3.04 -16.98 11.69
C ALA A 41 3.77 -17.17 13.01
N GLN A 42 3.72 -18.37 13.60
CA GLN A 42 4.45 -18.69 14.83
C GLN A 42 5.96 -18.57 14.65
N LEU A 43 6.51 -19.02 13.52
CA LEU A 43 7.94 -18.93 13.20
C LEU A 43 8.44 -17.48 13.09
N THR A 44 7.56 -16.51 12.79
CA THR A 44 7.97 -15.10 12.79
C THR A 44 8.31 -14.57 14.18
N GLY A 45 7.75 -15.17 15.25
CA GLY A 45 7.86 -14.70 16.63
C GLY A 45 7.24 -13.32 16.92
N LYS A 46 6.64 -12.67 15.92
CA LYS A 46 6.14 -11.29 15.98
C LYS A 46 4.62 -11.17 15.78
N VAL A 47 4.00 -12.22 15.24
CA VAL A 47 2.59 -12.24 14.85
C VAL A 47 1.79 -13.10 15.84
N ALA A 48 0.76 -12.51 16.46
CA ALA A 48 -0.18 -13.25 17.29
C ALA A 48 -1.11 -14.11 16.44
N VAL A 49 -1.41 -15.34 16.86
CA VAL A 49 -2.34 -16.23 16.17
C VAL A 49 -3.64 -16.34 16.96
N LYS A 50 -4.79 -16.12 16.31
CA LYS A 50 -6.14 -16.30 16.90
C LYS A 50 -6.98 -17.23 16.04
N LYS A 51 -7.67 -18.18 16.69
CA LYS A 51 -8.53 -19.15 16.03
C LYS A 51 -10.01 -18.82 16.20
N LEU A 52 -10.68 -18.50 15.10
CA LEU A 52 -12.08 -18.07 15.05
C LEU A 52 -12.98 -19.07 14.31
N SER A 53 -14.27 -18.99 14.58
CA SER A 53 -15.32 -19.64 13.78
C SER A 53 -15.50 -18.94 12.42
N LYS A 54 -16.25 -19.60 11.52
CA LYS A 54 -16.54 -19.04 10.20
C LYS A 54 -17.32 -17.71 10.31
N ASP A 55 -18.37 -17.69 11.13
CA ASP A 55 -19.22 -16.50 11.33
C ASP A 55 -18.43 -15.31 11.92
N GLU A 56 -17.47 -15.59 12.81
CA GLU A 56 -16.59 -14.56 13.35
C GLU A 56 -15.66 -13.98 12.28
N LEU A 57 -15.13 -14.81 11.37
CA LEU A 57 -14.30 -14.35 10.25
C LEU A 57 -15.10 -13.58 9.20
N ASP A 58 -16.33 -14.03 8.91
CA ASP A 58 -17.24 -13.36 7.96
C ASP A 58 -17.56 -11.93 8.43
N ARG A 59 -17.72 -11.71 9.75
CA ARG A 59 -17.92 -10.37 10.34
C ARG A 59 -16.71 -9.45 10.24
N MET A 60 -15.53 -9.99 9.95
CA MET A 60 -14.28 -9.22 9.85
C MET A 60 -13.98 -8.70 8.44
N VAL A 61 -14.74 -9.14 7.44
CA VAL A 61 -14.59 -8.73 6.04
C VAL A 61 -15.85 -8.03 5.53
N ALA A 62 -15.73 -7.27 4.44
CA ALA A 62 -16.88 -6.63 3.82
C ALA A 62 -17.85 -7.69 3.24
N PRO A 63 -19.17 -7.42 3.20
CA PRO A 63 -20.14 -8.32 2.59
C PRO A 63 -19.71 -8.74 1.17
N GLY A 64 -19.77 -10.05 0.88
CA GLY A 64 -19.37 -10.61 -0.42
C GLY A 64 -17.86 -10.84 -0.59
N THR A 65 -17.03 -10.51 0.41
CA THR A 65 -15.59 -10.78 0.37
C THR A 65 -15.29 -12.16 0.95
N GLU A 66 -14.57 -13.00 0.20
CA GLU A 66 -14.19 -14.34 0.66
C GLU A 66 -12.88 -14.30 1.48
N HIS A 67 -12.96 -14.62 2.77
CA HIS A 67 -11.78 -14.66 3.66
C HIS A 67 -10.93 -15.96 3.52
N ARG A 68 -11.44 -17.00 2.84
CA ARG A 68 -10.74 -18.28 2.58
C ARG A 68 -10.10 -18.92 3.83
N GLY A 69 -10.72 -18.72 4.99
CA GLY A 69 -10.28 -19.26 6.28
C GLY A 69 -9.12 -18.54 6.96
N ALA A 70 -8.62 -17.41 6.45
CA ALA A 70 -7.54 -16.65 7.09
C ALA A 70 -7.62 -15.13 6.81
N ILE A 71 -7.32 -14.32 7.83
CA ILE A 71 -7.22 -12.86 7.74
C ILE A 71 -6.00 -12.42 8.53
N LEU A 72 -5.13 -11.60 7.95
CA LEU A 72 -4.03 -10.98 8.69
C LEU A 72 -4.38 -9.52 8.99
N ASP A 73 -4.40 -9.13 10.25
CA ASP A 73 -4.48 -7.75 10.70
C ASP A 73 -3.08 -7.30 11.10
N LEU A 74 -2.54 -6.28 10.44
CA LEU A 74 -1.17 -5.82 10.69
C LEU A 74 -1.02 -4.99 11.97
N GLY A 75 -2.11 -4.82 12.74
CA GLY A 75 -2.08 -4.51 14.17
C GLY A 75 -1.11 -3.40 14.58
N GLY A 76 -1.51 -2.15 14.32
CA GLY A 76 -0.86 -0.96 14.83
C GLY A 76 -1.78 0.26 14.69
N PRO A 77 -1.56 1.34 15.46
CA PRO A 77 -2.06 2.64 15.04
C PRO A 77 -1.61 2.89 13.59
N ARG A 78 -2.40 3.67 12.85
CA ARG A 78 -2.13 4.09 11.46
C ARG A 78 -0.87 4.97 11.33
N THR A 79 0.15 4.76 12.15
CA THR A 79 1.48 5.35 12.03
C THR A 79 2.26 4.54 11.00
N GLY A 80 1.89 4.71 9.73
CA GLY A 80 2.69 4.23 8.59
C GLY A 80 1.93 3.94 7.31
N LEU A 81 0.64 3.60 7.35
CA LEU A 81 -0.08 3.04 6.19
C LEU A 81 -1.53 3.52 6.04
N SER A 82 -1.87 4.69 6.56
CA SER A 82 -3.17 5.31 6.25
C SER A 82 -3.09 6.81 6.45
N ARG A 83 -2.52 7.49 5.47
CA ARG A 83 -3.24 8.01 4.32
C ARG A 83 -2.34 7.65 3.11
N LEU A 84 -2.72 7.94 1.87
CA LEU A 84 -1.73 8.63 1.05
C LEU A 84 -1.31 9.77 1.96
N SER A 85 -0.17 9.69 2.67
CA SER A 85 0.30 10.91 3.33
C SER A 85 0.22 11.91 2.21
N GLU A 86 -0.57 12.96 2.37
CA GLU A 86 -0.52 14.13 1.52
C GLU A 86 0.89 14.67 1.75
N LEU A 87 1.87 13.95 1.21
CA LEU A 87 3.25 14.32 1.18
C LEU A 87 3.19 15.40 0.14
N SER A 88 3.07 16.62 0.64
CA SER A 88 3.19 17.78 -0.20
C SER A 88 4.53 17.67 -0.92
N VAL A 89 4.58 18.18 -2.13
CA VAL A 89 5.81 18.16 -2.91
C VAL A 89 6.91 18.94 -2.16
N GLU A 90 6.50 19.96 -1.42
CA GLU A 90 7.31 20.74 -0.51
C GLU A 90 7.91 19.90 0.63
N ASP A 91 7.10 19.09 1.33
CA ASP A 91 7.59 18.21 2.40
C ASP A 91 8.49 17.09 1.88
N PHE A 92 8.26 16.65 0.65
CA PHE A 92 9.15 15.70 -0.03
C PHE A 92 10.51 16.35 -0.31
N CYS A 93 10.51 17.51 -0.96
CA CYS A 93 11.74 18.24 -1.28
C CYS A 93 12.53 18.63 -0.02
N ALA A 94 11.85 19.05 1.05
CA ALA A 94 12.50 19.44 2.31
C ALA A 94 13.24 18.28 3.01
N LYS A 95 12.96 17.03 2.66
CA LYS A 95 13.63 15.85 3.19
C LYS A 95 14.83 15.40 2.37
N LEU A 96 15.03 15.99 1.18
CA LEU A 96 16.18 15.68 0.34
C LEU A 96 17.37 16.50 0.84
N ASP A 97 18.52 15.84 0.93
CA ASP A 97 19.81 16.51 1.15
C ASP A 97 20.54 16.73 -0.18
N GLU A 98 21.64 17.50 -0.17
CA GLU A 98 22.43 17.78 -1.37
C GLU A 98 23.02 16.53 -2.04
N SER A 99 23.14 15.41 -1.30
CA SER A 99 23.60 14.13 -1.81
C SER A 99 22.48 13.21 -2.32
N SER A 100 21.23 13.61 -2.15
CA SER A 100 20.07 12.79 -2.49
C SER A 100 19.83 12.79 -3.98
N SER A 101 19.85 11.60 -4.59
CA SER A 101 19.29 11.40 -5.92
C SER A 101 17.84 10.94 -5.78
N ALA A 102 16.93 11.69 -6.40
CA ALA A 102 15.51 11.40 -6.36
C ALA A 102 14.89 11.41 -7.76
N LEU A 103 14.05 10.41 -8.03
CA LEU A 103 13.27 10.28 -9.25
C LEU A 103 11.79 10.56 -8.94
N VAL A 104 11.22 11.54 -9.63
CA VAL A 104 9.81 11.93 -9.49
C VAL A 104 9.10 11.65 -10.81
N LEU A 105 7.92 11.03 -10.73
CA LEU A 105 7.07 10.74 -11.87
C LEU A 105 5.80 11.59 -11.82
N ILE A 106 5.58 12.42 -12.83
CA ILE A 106 4.36 13.22 -12.96
C ILE A 106 3.44 12.54 -13.97
N LEU A 107 2.19 12.30 -13.59
CA LEU A 107 1.19 11.71 -14.48
C LEU A 107 0.07 12.72 -14.71
N ASP A 108 0.00 13.27 -15.92
CA ASP A 108 -1.11 14.12 -16.33
C ASP A 108 -2.20 13.29 -17.02
N SER A 109 -3.43 13.45 -16.56
CA SER A 109 -4.63 12.94 -17.25
C SER A 109 -4.76 11.40 -17.34
N ILE A 110 -4.20 10.65 -16.39
CA ILE A 110 -4.45 9.20 -16.27
C ILE A 110 -5.81 8.93 -15.63
N THR A 111 -6.74 8.37 -16.41
CA THR A 111 -8.16 8.18 -16.03
C THR A 111 -8.57 6.73 -15.81
N ASP A 112 -7.75 5.75 -16.21
CA ASP A 112 -8.02 4.32 -16.00
C ASP A 112 -7.26 3.77 -14.77
N PRO A 113 -7.95 3.24 -13.75
CA PRO A 113 -7.31 2.64 -12.57
C PRO A 113 -6.37 1.47 -12.88
N HIS A 114 -6.62 0.71 -13.97
CA HIS A 114 -5.74 -0.39 -14.38
C HIS A 114 -4.40 0.13 -14.90
N ASN A 115 -4.43 1.16 -15.77
CA ASN A 115 -3.23 1.83 -16.25
C ASN A 115 -2.45 2.48 -15.10
N LEU A 116 -3.13 3.19 -14.20
CA LEU A 116 -2.49 3.74 -13.01
C LEU A 116 -1.83 2.64 -12.17
N GLY A 117 -2.53 1.53 -11.94
CA GLY A 117 -1.98 0.38 -11.22
C GLY A 117 -0.73 -0.21 -11.88
N ALA A 118 -0.71 -0.32 -13.21
CA ALA A 118 0.45 -0.80 -13.96
C ALA A 118 1.64 0.16 -13.86
N ILE A 119 1.39 1.47 -14.01
CA ILE A 119 2.42 2.51 -13.88
C ILE A 119 3.02 2.50 -12.47
N LEU A 120 2.21 2.40 -11.42
CA LEU A 120 2.70 2.34 -10.04
C LEU A 120 3.57 1.11 -9.77
N ARG A 121 3.23 -0.04 -10.38
CA ARG A 121 4.08 -1.25 -10.30
C ARG A 121 5.43 -1.05 -10.98
N SER A 122 5.45 -0.41 -12.14
CA SER A 122 6.72 -0.07 -12.80
C SER A 122 7.50 0.95 -11.96
N ALA A 123 6.85 1.99 -11.45
CA ALA A 123 7.46 3.05 -10.64
C ALA A 123 8.18 2.48 -9.41
N ASP A 124 7.55 1.52 -8.71
CA ASP A 124 8.16 0.80 -7.58
C ASP A 124 9.45 0.08 -8.00
N GLN A 125 9.40 -0.66 -9.12
CA GLN A 125 10.55 -1.42 -9.62
C GLN A 125 11.68 -0.53 -10.14
N PHE A 126 11.38 0.66 -10.63
CA PHE A 126 12.36 1.64 -11.10
C PHE A 126 12.86 2.59 -10.00
N GLY A 127 12.42 2.41 -8.75
CA GLY A 127 12.89 3.23 -7.63
C GLY A 127 12.39 4.67 -7.67
N VAL A 128 11.20 4.91 -8.23
CA VAL A 128 10.55 6.23 -8.18
C VAL A 128 10.25 6.60 -6.72
N ASN A 129 10.69 7.78 -6.30
CA ASN A 129 10.55 8.26 -4.93
C ASN A 129 9.22 8.97 -4.67
N LEU A 130 8.62 9.56 -5.71
CA LEU A 130 7.33 10.24 -5.62
C LEU A 130 6.59 10.18 -6.97
N VAL A 131 5.30 9.85 -6.91
CA VAL A 131 4.37 9.97 -8.05
C VAL A 131 3.44 11.15 -7.80
N ILE A 132 3.25 12.02 -8.80
CA ILE A 132 2.42 13.22 -8.70
C ILE A 132 1.24 13.08 -9.66
N LEU A 133 0.03 13.31 -9.12
CA LEU A 133 -1.25 13.26 -9.85
C LEU A 133 -1.98 14.61 -9.73
N PRO A 134 -2.64 15.11 -10.78
CA PRO A 134 -3.52 16.26 -10.65
C PRO A 134 -4.80 15.85 -9.90
N GLU A 135 -5.35 16.72 -9.06
CA GLU A 135 -6.62 16.49 -8.34
C GLU A 135 -7.80 16.31 -9.31
N ARG A 136 -7.77 17.05 -10.42
CA ARG A 136 -8.78 17.00 -11.48
C ARG A 136 -8.25 16.19 -12.66
N ARG A 137 -9.16 15.50 -13.37
CA ARG A 137 -8.85 14.68 -14.56
C ARG A 137 -7.92 13.48 -14.29
N SER A 138 -7.82 13.03 -13.04
CA SER A 138 -7.14 11.78 -12.68
C SER A 138 -8.09 10.80 -11.99
N VAL A 139 -7.70 9.53 -11.96
CA VAL A 139 -8.29 8.55 -11.03
C VAL A 139 -7.99 9.03 -9.63
N GLN A 140 -9.02 9.34 -8.84
CA GLN A 140 -8.83 9.53 -7.40
C GLN A 140 -8.21 8.25 -6.84
N ALA A 141 -7.05 8.38 -6.19
CA ALA A 141 -6.32 7.28 -5.58
C ALA A 141 -7.17 6.66 -4.45
N ASN A 142 -8.07 5.76 -4.85
CA ASN A 142 -9.12 5.17 -4.04
C ASN A 142 -8.84 3.67 -3.81
N GLU A 143 -9.75 2.98 -3.12
CA GLU A 143 -9.68 1.54 -2.88
C GLU A 143 -9.50 0.71 -4.17
N THR A 144 -9.97 1.21 -5.32
CA THR A 144 -9.79 0.55 -6.61
C THR A 144 -8.32 0.54 -7.00
N VAL A 145 -7.61 1.69 -6.96
CA VAL A 145 -6.17 1.77 -7.27
C VAL A 145 -5.32 0.87 -6.37
N HIS A 146 -5.65 0.80 -5.08
CA HIS A 146 -5.02 -0.14 -4.15
C HIS A 146 -5.22 -1.61 -4.55
N ARG A 147 -6.40 -1.96 -5.07
CA ARG A 147 -6.73 -3.32 -5.51
C ARG A 147 -6.05 -3.70 -6.83
N VAL A 148 -5.98 -2.78 -7.80
CA VAL A 148 -5.40 -3.06 -9.13
C VAL A 148 -3.87 -3.00 -9.15
N SER A 149 -3.25 -2.22 -8.27
CA SER A 149 -1.78 -2.09 -8.22
C SER A 149 -1.06 -3.30 -7.61
N ALA A 150 -1.77 -4.37 -7.23
CA ALA A 150 -1.20 -5.55 -6.57
C ALA A 150 -0.31 -5.20 -5.34
N GLY A 151 -0.62 -4.11 -4.65
CA GLY A 151 0.16 -3.61 -3.51
C GLY A 151 1.24 -2.58 -3.85
N ALA A 152 1.52 -2.26 -5.11
CA ALA A 152 2.54 -1.25 -5.46
C ALA A 152 2.17 0.17 -4.99
N ALA A 153 0.88 0.51 -4.92
CA ALA A 153 0.41 1.75 -4.31
C ALA A 153 0.71 1.85 -2.80
N GLN A 154 1.18 0.77 -2.17
CA GLN A 154 1.63 0.75 -0.76
C GLN A 154 3.12 1.09 -0.61
N TYR A 155 3.90 1.11 -1.69
CA TYR A 155 5.36 1.24 -1.64
C TYR A 155 5.89 2.54 -2.27
N VAL A 156 5.19 3.12 -3.26
CA VAL A 156 5.57 4.41 -3.86
C VAL A 156 4.71 5.55 -3.29
N PRO A 157 5.30 6.58 -2.66
CA PRO A 157 4.57 7.77 -2.22
C PRO A 157 3.85 8.47 -3.38
N ILE A 158 2.63 8.96 -3.13
CA ILE A 158 1.83 9.69 -4.12
C ILE A 158 1.44 11.06 -3.55
N SER A 159 1.63 12.12 -4.34
CA SER A 159 1.15 13.46 -4.06
C SER A 159 0.04 13.85 -5.04
N VAL A 160 -1.05 14.41 -4.54
CA VAL A 160 -2.15 14.93 -5.37
C VAL A 160 -2.09 16.45 -5.34
N VAL A 161 -2.00 17.08 -6.51
CA VAL A 161 -1.77 18.52 -6.65
C VAL A 161 -2.86 19.20 -7.47
N THR A 162 -3.16 20.45 -7.15
CA THR A 162 -4.19 21.22 -7.86
C THR A 162 -3.70 21.79 -9.20
N ASN A 163 -2.39 22.02 -9.34
CA ASN A 163 -1.79 22.66 -10.52
C ASN A 163 -0.40 22.08 -10.80
N LEU A 164 -0.30 21.24 -11.84
CA LEU A 164 0.94 20.58 -12.24
C LEU A 164 2.04 21.56 -12.64
N ASN A 165 1.71 22.63 -13.36
CA ASN A 165 2.71 23.62 -13.79
C ASN A 165 3.37 24.29 -12.58
N ARG A 166 2.58 24.67 -11.56
CA ARG A 166 3.13 25.22 -10.33
C ARG A 166 4.01 24.21 -9.60
N THR A 167 3.59 22.95 -9.55
CA THR A 167 4.36 21.87 -8.94
C THR A 167 5.69 21.62 -9.64
N ILE A 168 5.71 21.67 -10.98
CA ILE A 168 6.94 21.56 -11.77
C ILE A 168 7.93 22.68 -11.43
N GLU A 169 7.44 23.92 -11.27
CA GLU A 169 8.29 25.04 -10.87
C GLU A 169 8.87 24.86 -9.46
N VAL A 170 8.09 24.32 -8.52
CA VAL A 170 8.60 23.95 -7.18
C VAL A 170 9.72 22.91 -7.29
N LEU A 171 9.55 21.87 -8.10
CA LEU A 171 10.59 20.85 -8.30
C LEU A 171 11.87 21.46 -8.90
N LYS A 172 11.76 22.31 -9.93
CA LYS A 172 12.92 23.00 -10.52
C LYS A 172 13.68 23.87 -9.51
N GLN A 173 12.95 24.60 -8.67
CA GLN A 173 13.53 25.42 -7.59
C GLN A 173 14.30 24.57 -6.56
N ASN A 174 13.94 23.29 -6.43
CA ASN A 174 14.62 22.30 -5.60
C ASN A 174 15.64 21.46 -6.38
N GLY A 175 16.11 21.94 -7.52
CA GLY A 175 17.23 21.33 -8.25
C GLY A 175 16.85 20.16 -9.18
N PHE A 176 15.56 19.84 -9.33
CA PHE A 176 15.14 18.79 -10.27
C PHE A 176 15.27 19.25 -11.72
N TRP A 177 15.83 18.38 -12.55
CA TRP A 177 15.73 18.49 -14.00
C TRP A 177 14.44 17.81 -14.48
N VAL A 178 13.66 18.51 -15.30
CA VAL A 178 12.34 18.06 -15.74
C VAL A 178 12.36 17.75 -17.22
N TYR A 179 11.86 16.56 -17.58
CA TYR A 179 11.72 16.07 -18.94
C TYR A 179 10.33 15.45 -19.10
N GLY A 180 9.64 15.75 -20.21
CA GLY A 180 8.27 15.31 -20.48
C GLY A 180 7.92 15.45 -21.95
#